data_AF-A0AAV2VTF3-F1
#
_entry.id   AF-A0AAV2VTF3-F1
#
_cell.length_a   1.000
_cell.length_b   1.000
_cell.length_c   1.000
_cell.angle_alpha   90.00
_cell.angle_beta   90.00
_cell.angle_gamma   90.00
#
_symmetry.space_group_name_H-M   'P 1'
#
loop_
_entity.id
_entity.type
_entity.pdbx_description
1 polymer ?
#
loop_
_entity_poly.entity_id
_entity_poly.type
_entity_poly.pdbx_seq_one_letter_code
_entity_poly.pdbx_strand_id
1 'polypeptide(L)'
;MKSISLYRKRSKSKGVITIEAAIGFPILIVMILTWMELCLMAFAIAITDHAITRAVADTKKLGRADSVTTVNYDRAIRSAIRHSGGIVMPAVIEDGSLSSNIYYIDGFRTLVDCSKKTEHFSSCNGVSEQPRNKALAMYEVSFSYSPIFNFFLPNIDMRREVIAIQEYERCTFKLGGEACA
;
A
#
# COMPACT_ATOMS: atom_id res chain seq x y z
N MET A 1 69.78 35.33 27.44
CA MET A 1 68.86 34.43 26.68
C MET A 1 67.77 33.96 27.64
N LYS A 2 66.56 34.56 27.60
CA LYS A 2 65.44 34.17 28.48
C LYS A 2 64.55 33.18 27.73
N SER A 3 64.52 31.95 28.21
CA SER A 3 63.62 30.89 27.72
C SER A 3 62.19 31.23 28.16
N ILE A 4 61.33 31.57 27.20
CA ILE A 4 59.89 31.77 27.42
C ILE A 4 59.26 30.37 27.42
N SER A 5 59.12 29.80 28.61
CA SER A 5 58.33 28.60 28.84
C SER A 5 56.84 28.91 28.72
N LEU A 6 56.28 28.73 27.52
CA LEU A 6 54.84 28.76 27.26
C LEU A 6 54.18 27.51 27.87
N TYR A 7 53.77 27.61 29.14
CA TYR A 7 52.88 26.64 29.76
C TYR A 7 51.49 26.74 29.11
N ARG A 8 51.24 25.91 28.09
CA ARG A 8 49.92 25.70 27.50
C ARG A 8 49.01 25.05 28.53
N LYS A 9 48.22 25.87 29.24
CA LYS A 9 47.20 25.44 30.18
C LYS A 9 46.16 24.58 29.44
N ARG A 10 46.26 23.25 29.57
CA ARG A 10 45.28 22.29 29.04
C ARG A 10 44.02 22.45 29.89
N SER A 11 43.07 23.26 29.42
CA SER A 11 41.74 23.38 30.02
C SER A 11 41.11 21.99 30.08
N LYS A 12 40.90 21.47 31.30
CA LYS A 12 40.21 20.19 31.51
C LYS A 12 38.72 20.43 31.24
N SER A 13 38.29 20.26 30.00
CA SER A 13 36.88 20.29 29.59
C SER A 13 36.14 19.04 30.08
N LYS A 14 35.99 18.90 31.40
CA LYS A 14 35.16 17.87 32.01
C LYS A 14 33.70 18.26 31.82
N GLY A 15 33.01 17.66 30.84
CA GLY A 15 31.58 17.88 30.61
C GLY A 15 31.17 17.96 29.14
N VAL A 16 32.10 18.26 28.23
CA VAL A 16 31.81 18.33 26.77
C VAL A 16 31.31 16.98 26.26
N ILE A 17 31.95 15.89 26.69
CA ILE A 17 31.54 14.51 26.34
C ILE A 17 30.12 14.20 26.85
N THR A 18 29.75 14.70 28.04
CA THR A 18 28.41 14.48 28.60
C THR A 18 27.34 15.23 27.81
N ILE A 19 27.63 16.45 27.36
CA ILE A 19 26.72 17.26 26.54
C ILE A 19 26.56 16.62 25.15
N GLU A 20 27.66 16.21 24.54
CA GLU A 20 27.65 15.52 23.24
C GLU A 20 26.88 14.20 23.31
N ALA A 21 27.09 13.40 24.35
CA ALA A 21 26.34 12.17 24.57
C ALA A 21 24.85 12.42 24.83
N ALA A 22 24.50 13.45 25.61
CA ALA A 22 23.12 13.80 25.91
C ALA A 22 22.32 14.23 24.67
N ILE A 23 22.99 14.80 23.65
CA ILE A 23 22.36 15.21 22.39
C ILE A 23 22.45 14.09 21.34
N GLY A 24 23.59 13.41 21.22
CA GLY A 24 23.81 12.38 20.21
C GLY A 24 22.99 11.11 20.45
N PHE A 25 22.82 10.69 21.70
CA PHE A 25 22.08 9.49 22.05
C PHE A 25 20.59 9.53 21.65
N PRO A 26 19.81 10.58 21.98
CA PRO A 26 18.42 10.66 21.54
C PRO A 26 18.28 10.75 20.02
N ILE A 27 19.19 11.46 19.33
CA ILE A 27 19.20 11.52 17.87
C ILE A 27 19.40 10.12 17.27
N LEU A 28 20.35 9.34 17.81
CA LEU A 28 20.61 7.98 17.38
C LEU A 28 19.40 7.06 17.64
N ILE A 29 18.72 7.21 18.78
CA ILE A 29 17.48 6.46 19.06
C ILE A 29 16.41 6.80 18.03
N VAL A 30 16.15 8.08 17.78
CA VAL A 30 15.14 8.49 16.79
C VAL A 30 15.48 7.95 15.40
N MET A 31 16.76 7.95 15.02
CA MET A 31 17.21 7.37 13.76
C MET A 31 16.91 5.86 13.67
N ILE A 32 17.18 5.10 14.74
CA ILE A 32 16.88 3.66 14.80
C ILE A 32 15.38 3.39 14.78
N LEU A 33 14.58 4.14 15.56
CA LEU A 33 13.11 4.03 15.55
C LEU A 33 12.54 4.33 14.16
N THR A 34 13.05 5.37 13.50
CA THR A 34 12.65 5.73 12.13
C THR A 34 13.02 4.62 11.15
N TRP A 35 14.19 4.00 11.29
CA TRP A 35 14.59 2.87 10.46
C TRP A 35 13.67 1.67 10.62
N MET A 36 13.31 1.33 11.86
CA MET A 36 12.33 0.27 12.14
C MET A 36 10.95 0.60 11.55
N GLU A 37 10.52 1.86 11.64
CA GLU A 37 9.26 2.32 11.05
C GLU A 37 9.26 2.15 9.52
N LEU A 38 10.37 2.49 8.84
CA LEU A 38 10.49 2.28 7.40
C LEU A 38 10.42 0.80 7.01
N CYS A 39 11.03 -0.09 7.79
CA CYS A 39 10.92 -1.54 7.57
C CYS A 39 9.48 -2.03 7.73
N LEU A 40 8.76 -1.52 8.73
CA LEU A 40 7.37 -1.86 9.01
C LEU A 40 6.43 -1.38 7.90
N MET A 41 6.65 -0.15 7.42
CA MET A 41 5.94 0.43 6.29
C MET A 41 6.15 -0.41 5.01
N ALA A 42 7.40 -0.77 4.71
CA ALA A 42 7.71 -1.61 3.56
C ALA A 42 7.05 -3.00 3.64
N PHE A 43 7.03 -3.59 4.83
CA PHE A 43 6.32 -4.85 5.09
C PHE A 43 4.81 -4.72 4.85
N ALA A 44 4.18 -3.64 5.33
CA ALA A 44 2.76 -3.38 5.12
C ALA A 44 2.43 -3.26 3.62
N ILE A 45 3.22 -2.51 2.86
CA ILE A 45 3.04 -2.36 1.40
C ILE A 45 3.14 -3.73 0.70
N ALA A 46 4.17 -4.51 1.00
CA ALA A 46 4.39 -5.81 0.37
C ALA A 46 3.23 -6.80 0.62
N ILE A 47 2.68 -6.79 1.83
CA ILE A 47 1.55 -7.64 2.18
C ILE A 47 0.26 -7.19 1.50
N THR A 48 0.01 -5.88 1.43
CA THR A 48 -1.16 -5.35 0.72
C THR A 48 -1.08 -5.68 -0.77
N ASP A 49 0.08 -5.54 -1.41
CA ASP A 49 0.28 -5.92 -2.82
C ASP A 49 0.00 -7.41 -3.07
N HIS A 50 0.49 -8.26 -2.18
CA HIS A 50 0.24 -9.69 -2.23
C HIS A 50 -1.23 -10.04 -2.03
N ALA A 51 -1.89 -9.37 -1.08
CA ALA A 51 -3.31 -9.57 -0.80
C ALA A 51 -4.19 -9.14 -1.99
N ILE A 52 -3.90 -7.99 -2.61
CA ILE A 52 -4.59 -7.53 -3.82
C ILE A 52 -4.40 -8.53 -4.95
N THR A 53 -3.16 -8.94 -5.23
CA THR A 53 -2.86 -9.88 -6.31
C THR A 53 -3.60 -11.22 -6.12
N ARG A 54 -3.65 -11.74 -4.90
CA ARG A 54 -4.42 -12.95 -4.58
C ARG A 54 -5.92 -12.74 -4.75
N ALA A 55 -6.47 -11.63 -4.25
CA ALA A 55 -7.89 -11.32 -4.40
C ALA A 55 -8.29 -11.20 -5.89
N VAL A 56 -7.46 -10.57 -6.72
CA VAL A 56 -7.66 -10.50 -8.18
C VAL A 56 -7.57 -11.90 -8.81
N ALA A 57 -6.61 -12.72 -8.42
CA ALA A 57 -6.49 -14.08 -8.95
C ALA A 57 -7.69 -14.96 -8.57
N ASP A 58 -8.16 -14.89 -7.33
CA ASP A 58 -9.26 -15.72 -6.85
C ASP A 58 -10.62 -15.24 -7.38
N THR A 59 -10.84 -13.93 -7.51
CA THR A 59 -12.04 -13.39 -8.19
C THR A 59 -12.10 -13.84 -9.66
N LYS A 60 -10.96 -13.92 -10.35
CA LYS A 60 -10.88 -14.46 -11.71
C LYS A 60 -11.21 -15.96 -11.78
N LYS A 61 -10.77 -16.76 -10.80
CA LYS A 61 -11.08 -18.20 -10.74
C LYS A 61 -12.55 -18.47 -10.43
N LEU A 62 -13.17 -17.64 -9.59
CA LEU A 62 -14.57 -17.75 -9.20
C LEU A 62 -15.53 -17.27 -10.29
N GLY A 63 -15.02 -16.89 -11.48
CA GLY A 63 -15.73 -16.31 -12.61
C GLY A 63 -16.93 -17.09 -13.13
N ARG A 64 -18.05 -17.05 -12.39
CA ARG A 64 -19.35 -16.86 -12.99
C ARG A 64 -19.45 -15.38 -13.33
N ALA A 65 -19.29 -15.05 -14.61
CA ALA A 65 -19.45 -13.71 -15.17
C ALA A 65 -20.89 -13.16 -15.09
N ASP A 66 -21.72 -13.80 -14.28
CA ASP A 66 -23.18 -13.71 -14.29
C ASP A 66 -23.76 -13.40 -12.90
N SER A 67 -22.91 -13.44 -11.86
CA SER A 67 -23.34 -13.06 -10.53
C SER A 67 -23.26 -11.54 -10.40
N VAL A 68 -24.39 -10.89 -10.66
CA VAL A 68 -24.78 -9.54 -10.21
C VAL A 68 -24.56 -9.33 -8.70
N THR A 69 -24.27 -10.39 -7.95
CA THR A 69 -23.76 -10.30 -6.59
C THR A 69 -22.35 -9.71 -6.61
N THR A 70 -22.22 -8.50 -6.07
CA THR A 70 -20.94 -7.94 -5.63
C THR A 70 -20.13 -9.02 -4.91
N VAL A 71 -19.17 -9.64 -5.60
CA VAL A 71 -18.17 -10.45 -4.92
C VAL A 71 -17.59 -9.49 -3.89
N ASN A 72 -17.75 -9.82 -2.61
CA ASN A 72 -17.33 -8.97 -1.50
C ASN A 72 -15.79 -8.88 -1.51
N TYR A 73 -15.26 -8.10 -2.44
CA TYR A 73 -13.84 -7.91 -2.72
C TYR A 73 -13.15 -7.32 -1.49
N ASP A 74 -13.85 -6.41 -0.81
CA ASP A 74 -13.48 -5.90 0.51
C ASP A 74 -13.23 -7.05 1.52
N ARG A 75 -14.13 -8.03 1.59
CA ARG A 75 -13.96 -9.20 2.48
C ARG A 75 -12.80 -10.08 2.05
N ALA A 76 -12.59 -10.28 0.75
CA ALA A 76 -11.49 -11.08 0.22
C ALA A 76 -10.12 -10.43 0.46
N ILE A 77 -10.02 -9.11 0.31
CA ILE A 77 -8.80 -8.37 0.65
C ILE A 77 -8.58 -8.39 2.16
N ARG A 78 -9.62 -8.09 2.96
CA ARG A 78 -9.51 -8.12 4.42
C ARG A 78 -9.06 -9.49 4.93
N SER A 79 -9.58 -10.57 4.35
CA SER A 79 -9.15 -11.92 4.72
C SER A 79 -7.72 -12.21 4.28
N ALA A 80 -7.32 -11.80 3.07
CA ALA A 80 -5.95 -11.99 2.57
C ALA A 80 -4.91 -11.18 3.36
N ILE A 81 -5.23 -9.94 3.73
CA ILE A 81 -4.40 -9.08 4.59
C ILE A 81 -4.29 -9.68 5.99
N ARG A 82 -5.41 -10.09 6.61
CA ARG A 82 -5.38 -10.72 7.95
C ARG A 82 -4.59 -12.03 7.95
N HIS A 83 -4.75 -12.84 6.91
CA HIS A 83 -4.05 -14.12 6.79
C HIS A 83 -2.55 -13.95 6.56
N SER A 84 -2.14 -12.95 5.78
CA SER A 84 -0.73 -12.74 5.42
C SER A 84 0.02 -11.83 6.41
N GLY A 85 -0.65 -10.83 6.97
CA GLY A 85 -0.09 -9.80 7.86
C GLY A 85 -0.21 -10.08 9.36
N GLY A 86 -0.95 -11.13 9.74
CA GLY A 86 -1.06 -11.56 11.13
C GLY A 86 -1.46 -10.44 12.08
N ILE A 87 -0.78 -10.37 13.22
CA ILE A 87 -1.06 -9.41 14.31
C ILE A 87 -0.50 -8.01 14.02
N VAL A 88 0.48 -7.90 13.10
CA VAL A 88 1.19 -6.65 12.83
C VAL A 88 0.35 -5.71 11.98
N MET A 89 -0.39 -6.23 11.00
CA MET A 89 -1.17 -5.41 10.06
C MET A 89 -2.27 -4.56 10.73
N PRO A 90 -3.09 -5.10 11.65
CA PRO A 90 -4.08 -4.31 12.36
C PRO A 90 -3.48 -3.19 13.25
N ALA A 91 -2.20 -3.29 13.62
CA ALA A 91 -1.56 -2.27 14.45
C ALA A 91 -1.05 -1.06 13.64
N VAL A 92 -0.79 -1.25 12.34
CA VAL A 92 -0.23 -0.22 11.44
C VAL A 92 -1.26 0.37 10.48
N ILE A 93 -2.42 -0.25 10.35
CA ILE A 93 -3.53 0.26 9.54
C ILE A 93 -4.56 0.87 10.48
N GLU A 94 -4.96 2.11 10.21
CA GLU A 94 -6.02 2.76 10.96
C GLU A 94 -7.35 2.02 10.81
N ASP A 95 -8.04 1.80 11.95
CA ASP A 95 -9.28 1.04 11.99
C ASP A 95 -10.35 1.66 11.07
N GLY A 96 -10.85 0.85 10.13
CA GLY A 96 -11.87 1.29 9.18
C GLY A 96 -11.36 2.12 8.00
N SER A 97 -10.06 2.45 7.93
CA SER A 97 -9.48 3.20 6.80
C SER A 97 -9.32 2.38 5.52
N LEU A 98 -9.35 1.04 5.63
CA LEU A 98 -9.23 0.16 4.48
C LEU A 98 -10.50 0.24 3.62
N SER A 99 -10.35 0.72 2.38
CA SER A 99 -11.38 0.76 1.35
C SER A 99 -10.89 0.07 0.08
N SER A 100 -11.81 -0.57 -0.65
CA SER A 100 -11.50 -1.26 -1.90
C SER A 100 -12.53 -0.93 -2.96
N ASN A 101 -12.07 -0.49 -4.13
CA ASN A 101 -12.91 -0.14 -5.28
C ASN A 101 -12.52 -0.99 -6.49
N ILE A 102 -13.48 -1.22 -7.38
CA ILE A 102 -13.24 -1.90 -8.66
C ILE A 102 -13.84 -1.05 -9.77
N TYR A 103 -13.02 -0.72 -10.76
CA TYR A 103 -13.42 0.05 -11.92
C TYR A 103 -13.26 -0.81 -13.17
N TYR A 104 -14.36 -1.08 -13.87
CA TYR A 104 -14.33 -1.80 -15.14
C TYR A 104 -14.29 -0.82 -16.30
N ILE A 105 -13.40 -1.05 -17.24
CA ILE A 105 -13.02 -0.10 -18.28
C ILE A 105 -13.19 -0.76 -19.65
N ASP A 106 -13.76 -0.02 -20.60
CA ASP A 106 -14.04 -0.52 -21.97
C ASP A 106 -12.77 -1.02 -22.68
N GLY A 107 -11.65 -0.33 -22.52
CA GLY A 107 -10.39 -0.73 -23.13
C GLY A 107 -9.24 0.22 -22.85
N PHE A 108 -8.09 -0.11 -23.44
CA PHE A 108 -6.83 0.60 -23.18
C PHE A 108 -6.89 2.10 -23.54
N ARG A 109 -7.57 2.47 -24.63
CA ARG A 109 -7.72 3.88 -25.04
C ARG A 109 -8.47 4.68 -23.97
N THR A 110 -9.57 4.15 -23.47
CA THR A 110 -10.35 4.74 -22.39
C THR A 110 -9.51 4.91 -21.14
N LEU A 111 -8.73 3.90 -20.74
CA LEU A 111 -7.80 4.01 -19.60
C LEU A 111 -6.79 5.17 -19.77
N VAL A 112 -6.15 5.29 -20.94
CA VAL A 112 -5.19 6.36 -21.23
C VAL A 112 -5.86 7.74 -21.21
N ASP A 113 -7.06 7.85 -21.75
CA ASP A 113 -7.80 9.10 -21.78
C ASP A 113 -8.26 9.52 -20.37
N CYS A 114 -8.76 8.57 -19.56
CA CYS A 114 -9.16 8.80 -18.19
C CYS A 114 -7.97 9.19 -17.30
N SER A 115 -6.81 8.55 -17.50
CA SER A 115 -5.59 8.86 -16.75
C SER A 115 -5.07 10.27 -17.00
N LYS A 116 -5.42 10.90 -18.13
CA LYS A 116 -4.95 12.25 -18.51
C LYS A 116 -5.91 13.38 -18.16
N LYS A 117 -7.21 13.09 -18.02
CA LYS A 117 -8.26 14.12 -18.06
C LYS A 117 -9.01 14.33 -16.75
N THR A 118 -9.00 13.35 -15.83
CA THR A 118 -9.99 13.34 -14.75
C THR A 118 -9.35 13.28 -13.37
N GLU A 119 -9.83 14.13 -12.46
CA GLU A 119 -9.45 14.10 -11.04
C GLU A 119 -10.00 12.87 -10.31
N HIS A 120 -11.16 12.35 -10.74
CA HIS A 120 -11.79 11.13 -10.22
C HIS A 120 -12.00 10.09 -11.33
N PHE A 121 -11.35 8.93 -11.22
CA PHE A 121 -11.43 7.87 -12.21
C PHE A 121 -12.85 7.32 -12.43
N SER A 122 -13.68 7.35 -11.38
CA SER A 122 -15.07 6.87 -11.38
C SER A 122 -16.01 7.65 -12.29
N SER A 123 -15.77 8.93 -12.54
CA SER A 123 -16.62 9.79 -13.36
C SER A 123 -16.21 9.80 -14.85
N CYS A 124 -15.19 9.02 -15.20
CA CYS A 124 -14.71 8.99 -16.57
C CYS A 124 -15.65 8.21 -17.50
N ASN A 125 -15.87 8.74 -18.69
CA ASN A 125 -16.70 8.08 -19.70
C ASN A 125 -16.08 6.73 -20.11
N GLY A 126 -16.88 5.66 -20.08
CA GLY A 126 -16.43 4.29 -20.36
C GLY A 126 -15.92 3.49 -19.15
N VAL A 127 -15.93 4.11 -17.96
CA VAL A 127 -15.75 3.42 -16.68
C VAL A 127 -17.11 3.07 -16.09
N SER A 128 -17.26 1.85 -15.56
CA SER A 128 -18.49 1.39 -14.90
C SER A 128 -18.16 0.43 -13.75
N GLU A 129 -19.11 0.26 -12.84
CA GLU A 129 -19.07 -0.77 -11.80
C GLU A 129 -19.50 -2.16 -12.32
N GLN A 130 -20.00 -2.24 -13.55
CA GLN A 130 -20.44 -3.50 -14.15
C GLN A 130 -19.32 -4.19 -14.94
N PRO A 131 -19.11 -5.51 -14.75
CA PRO A 131 -18.05 -6.25 -15.43
C PRO A 131 -18.35 -6.60 -16.89
N ARG A 132 -19.62 -6.57 -17.31
CA ARG A 132 -20.06 -7.08 -18.63
C ARG A 132 -19.53 -6.20 -19.77
N ASN A 133 -18.99 -6.83 -20.81
CA ASN A 133 -18.43 -6.18 -22.02
C ASN A 133 -17.32 -5.16 -21.73
N LYS A 134 -16.55 -5.35 -20.65
CA LYS A 134 -15.39 -4.52 -20.31
C LYS A 134 -14.11 -5.32 -20.52
N ALA A 135 -13.14 -4.74 -21.21
CA ALA A 135 -11.87 -5.43 -21.52
C ALA A 135 -10.84 -5.37 -20.39
N LEU A 136 -10.95 -4.37 -19.49
CA LEU A 136 -10.01 -4.16 -18.39
C LEU A 136 -10.78 -3.97 -17.08
N ALA A 137 -10.16 -4.35 -15.98
CA ALA A 137 -10.59 -4.01 -14.63
C ALA A 137 -9.42 -3.47 -13.82
N MET A 138 -9.65 -2.38 -13.12
CA MET A 138 -8.70 -1.77 -12.21
C MET A 138 -9.20 -1.97 -10.78
N TYR A 139 -8.39 -2.65 -9.98
CA TYR A 139 -8.66 -2.92 -8.59
C TYR A 139 -7.85 -1.93 -7.77
N GLU A 140 -8.53 -1.14 -6.95
CA GLU A 140 -7.93 -0.12 -6.11
C GLU A 140 -8.14 -0.50 -4.64
N VAL A 141 -7.09 -0.33 -3.85
CA VAL A 141 -7.16 -0.42 -2.39
C VAL A 141 -6.50 0.81 -1.81
N SER A 142 -7.22 1.47 -0.90
CA SER A 142 -6.71 2.57 -0.11
C SER A 142 -6.73 2.22 1.37
N PHE A 143 -5.71 2.67 2.10
CA PHE A 143 -5.61 2.53 3.55
C PHE A 143 -4.72 3.64 4.12
N SER A 144 -4.96 4.00 5.37
CA SER A 144 -4.14 4.96 6.12
C SER A 144 -3.12 4.18 6.96
N TYR A 145 -1.82 4.41 6.70
CA TYR A 145 -0.73 3.87 7.49
C TYR A 145 -0.49 4.76 8.72
N SER A 146 -0.61 4.17 9.91
CA SER A 146 -0.40 4.83 11.20
C SER A 146 0.95 4.41 11.79
N PRO A 147 1.92 5.34 11.91
CA PRO A 147 3.23 5.04 12.49
C PRO A 147 3.14 4.64 13.96
N ILE A 148 3.89 3.60 14.37
CA ILE A 148 3.87 3.11 15.76
C ILE A 148 5.06 3.64 16.57
N PHE A 149 6.25 3.67 15.97
CA PHE A 149 7.50 4.02 16.63
C PHE A 149 7.91 5.47 16.40
N ASN A 150 7.34 6.13 15.39
CA ASN A 150 7.69 7.50 15.03
C ASN A 150 6.52 8.47 15.21
N PHE A 151 6.39 9.02 16.42
CA PHE A 151 5.36 10.01 16.77
C PHE A 151 5.46 11.32 15.95
N PHE A 152 6.60 11.60 15.32
CA PHE A 152 6.77 12.81 14.50
C PHE A 152 6.20 12.66 13.09
N LEU A 153 5.95 11.43 12.63
CA LEU A 153 5.39 11.18 11.30
C LEU A 153 3.85 11.21 11.38
N PRO A 154 3.18 11.97 10.50
CA PRO A 154 1.73 11.89 10.38
C PRO A 154 1.31 10.56 9.78
N ASN A 155 0.02 10.26 9.85
CA ASN A 155 -0.56 9.15 9.09
C ASN A 155 -0.33 9.38 7.59
N ILE A 156 -0.02 8.29 6.88
CA ILE A 156 0.31 8.33 5.45
C ILE A 156 -0.77 7.55 4.71
N ASP A 157 -1.54 8.25 3.87
CA ASP A 157 -2.50 7.61 2.99
C ASP A 157 -1.78 6.87 1.87
N MET A 158 -2.07 5.57 1.75
CA MET A 158 -1.52 4.71 0.73
C MET A 158 -2.63 4.25 -0.20
N ARG A 159 -2.38 4.36 -1.50
CA ARG A 159 -3.25 3.87 -2.56
C ARG A 159 -2.48 2.91 -3.45
N ARG A 160 -3.04 1.72 -3.67
CA ARG A 160 -2.47 0.67 -4.51
C ARG A 160 -3.49 0.29 -5.57
N GLU A 161 -3.01 0.19 -6.81
CA GLU A 161 -3.84 -0.11 -7.97
C GLU A 161 -3.23 -1.28 -8.74
N VAL A 162 -4.08 -2.23 -9.14
CA VAL A 162 -3.71 -3.35 -10.00
C VAL A 162 -4.67 -3.40 -11.17
N ILE A 163 -4.14 -3.33 -12.38
CA ILE A 163 -4.94 -3.41 -13.60
C ILE A 163 -4.83 -4.83 -14.14
N ALA A 164 -5.98 -5.44 -14.42
CA ALA A 164 -6.07 -6.78 -14.96
C ALA A 164 -6.90 -6.78 -16.25
N ILE A 165 -6.47 -7.59 -17.21
CA ILE A 165 -7.25 -7.86 -18.43
C ILE A 165 -8.42 -8.78 -18.07
N GLN A 166 -9.61 -8.43 -18.55
CA GLN A 166 -10.81 -9.25 -18.44
C GLN A 166 -10.89 -10.17 -19.65
N GLU A 167 -11.02 -11.47 -19.40
CA GLU A 167 -11.02 -12.51 -20.43
C GLU A 167 -12.44 -13.08 -20.62
N TYR A 168 -13.45 -12.19 -20.67
CA TYR A 168 -14.87 -12.56 -20.77
C TYR A 168 -15.16 -13.58 -21.91
N GLU A 169 -14.34 -13.59 -22.97
CA GLU A 169 -14.50 -14.52 -24.11
C GLU A 169 -13.93 -15.94 -23.91
N ARG A 170 -13.39 -16.30 -22.74
CA ARG A 170 -12.95 -17.70 -22.48
C ARG A 170 -14.11 -18.72 -22.38
N CYS A 171 -15.36 -18.28 -22.49
CA CYS A 171 -16.53 -19.16 -22.59
C CYS A 171 -16.48 -20.13 -23.78
N THR A 172 -15.64 -19.88 -24.79
CA THR A 172 -15.43 -20.82 -25.90
C THR A 172 -14.62 -22.06 -25.50
N PHE A 173 -13.86 -22.01 -24.40
CA PHE A 173 -12.97 -23.09 -23.95
C PHE A 173 -13.43 -23.71 -22.63
N LYS A 174 -14.69 -24.15 -22.54
CA LYS A 174 -15.12 -25.10 -21.51
C LYS A 174 -15.06 -26.52 -22.07
N LEU A 175 -14.18 -27.35 -21.52
CA LEU A 175 -14.28 -28.81 -21.61
C LEU A 175 -15.50 -29.25 -20.79
N GLY A 176 -16.70 -29.17 -21.39
CA GLY A 176 -17.96 -29.56 -20.73
C GLY A 176 -19.10 -28.54 -20.84
N GLY A 177 -19.50 -28.20 -22.07
CA GLY A 177 -20.90 -28.04 -22.49
C GLY A 177 -21.87 -27.04 -21.82
N GLU A 178 -21.54 -26.32 -20.75
CA GLU A 178 -22.48 -25.36 -20.16
C GLU A 178 -22.25 -23.93 -20.69
N ALA A 179 -23.30 -23.39 -21.33
CA ALA A 179 -23.35 -22.02 -21.86
C ALA A 179 -23.12 -20.98 -20.75
N CYS A 180 -22.38 -19.93 -21.10
CA CYS A 180 -22.27 -18.73 -20.28
C CYS A 180 -23.54 -17.88 -20.44
N ALA A 181 -24.03 -17.34 -19.33
CA ALA A 181 -25.11 -16.35 -19.29
C ALA A 181 -24.57 -14.95 -18.94
#